data_AF-A0A6G3PGD0-F1
#
_entry.id   AF-A0A6G3PGD0-F1
#
_cell.length_a   1.000
_cell.length_b   1.000
_cell.length_c   1.000
_cell.angle_alpha   90.00
_cell.angle_beta   90.00
_cell.angle_gamma   90.00
#
_symmetry.space_group_name_H-M   'P 1'
#
loop_
_entity.id
_entity.type
_entity.pdbx_description
1 polymer ?
#
loop_
_entity_poly.entity_id
_entity_poly.type
_entity_poly.pdbx_seq_one_letter_code
_entity_poly.pdbx_strand_id
1 'polypeptide(L)'
;MASHIRPEDDPGSEAAEPVRPEWLRPAPEGTSWITGEGEGASLALKGNAPALRAAPRAGISEEDYVTTVKVLRRFVRNAGGTITP
;
A
#
# COMPACT_ATOMS: atom_id res chain seq x y z
N MET A 1 -23.47 -1.66 -4.27
CA MET A 1 -23.12 -1.10 -5.60
C MET A 1 -21.61 -1.19 -5.75
N ALA A 2 -21.11 -2.29 -6.34
CA ALA A 2 -19.70 -2.46 -6.71
C ALA A 2 -19.62 -3.04 -8.12
N SER A 3 -20.39 -2.48 -9.06
CA SER A 3 -20.47 -2.97 -10.44
C SER A 3 -19.23 -2.65 -11.29
N HIS A 4 -18.18 -2.11 -10.67
CA HIS A 4 -16.97 -1.62 -11.33
C HIS A 4 -15.69 -2.31 -10.85
N ILE A 5 -15.74 -3.12 -9.79
CA ILE A 5 -14.59 -3.91 -9.34
C ILE A 5 -14.55 -5.16 -10.22
N ARG A 6 -13.52 -5.27 -11.03
CA ARG A 6 -13.29 -6.43 -11.88
C ARG A 6 -12.53 -7.51 -11.09
N PRO A 7 -12.53 -8.77 -11.54
CA PRO A 7 -11.74 -9.83 -10.90
C PRO A 7 -10.24 -9.48 -10.80
N GLU A 8 -9.71 -8.72 -11.76
CA GLU A 8 -8.34 -8.21 -11.70
C GLU A 8 -8.09 -7.16 -10.61
N ASP A 9 -9.14 -6.57 -10.04
CA ASP A 9 -9.04 -5.62 -8.93
C ASP A 9 -9.14 -6.31 -7.55
N ASP A 10 -9.19 -7.66 -7.50
CA ASP A 10 -9.18 -8.43 -6.26
C ASP A 10 -7.77 -8.53 -5.66
N PRO A 11 -7.49 -7.83 -4.54
CA PRO A 11 -6.17 -7.86 -3.91
C PRO A 11 -5.79 -9.24 -3.36
N GLY A 12 -6.74 -10.16 -3.22
CA GLY A 12 -6.48 -11.54 -2.79
C GLY A 12 -5.61 -12.33 -3.77
N SER A 13 -5.62 -11.97 -5.07
CA SER A 13 -4.82 -12.66 -6.09
C SER A 13 -3.37 -12.17 -6.18
N GLU A 14 -3.11 -10.88 -5.92
CA GLU A 14 -1.74 -10.32 -5.92
C GLU A 14 -1.01 -10.58 -4.58
N ALA A 15 -1.75 -10.61 -3.47
CA ALA A 15 -1.20 -10.92 -2.15
C ALA A 15 -0.77 -12.39 -1.98
N ALA A 16 -1.14 -13.26 -2.93
CA ALA A 16 -0.77 -14.68 -2.95
C ALA A 16 0.64 -14.91 -3.50
N GLU A 17 1.28 -13.92 -4.14
CA GLU A 17 2.73 -13.98 -4.34
C GLU A 17 3.41 -13.75 -3.00
N PRO A 18 4.10 -14.77 -2.45
CA PRO A 18 4.64 -14.66 -1.10
C PRO A 18 5.69 -13.56 -1.08
N VAL A 19 5.38 -12.50 -0.31
CA VAL A 19 6.41 -11.77 0.45
C VAL A 19 7.35 -12.83 1.00
N ARG A 20 8.65 -12.65 0.77
CA ARG A 20 9.64 -13.68 1.08
C ARG A 20 9.35 -14.29 2.46
N PRO A 21 9.24 -15.62 2.59
CA PRO A 21 8.73 -16.28 3.80
C PRO A 21 9.54 -15.94 5.06
N GLU A 22 10.77 -15.46 4.88
CA GLU A 22 11.62 -14.93 5.94
C GLU A 22 11.20 -13.57 6.51
N TRP A 23 10.37 -12.78 5.80
CA TRP A 23 9.98 -11.42 6.21
C TRP A 23 8.66 -11.36 6.99
N LEU A 24 7.77 -12.33 6.79
CA LEU A 24 6.47 -12.41 7.46
C LEU A 24 6.25 -13.78 8.07
N ARG A 25 5.83 -13.81 9.33
CA ARG A 25 5.39 -15.03 10.02
C ARG A 25 3.89 -15.00 10.24
N PRO A 26 3.14 -16.08 9.97
CA PRO A 26 1.72 -16.15 10.30
C PRO A 26 1.48 -16.02 11.81
N ALA A 27 0.41 -15.32 12.18
CA ALA A 27 -0.05 -15.14 13.55
C ALA A 27 -1.46 -15.74 13.74
N PRO A 28 -1.88 -16.06 14.98
CA PRO A 28 -3.06 -16.91 15.25
C PRO A 28 -4.43 -16.36 14.79
N GLU A 29 -4.49 -15.12 14.31
CA GLU A 29 -5.74 -14.42 13.98
C GLU A 29 -5.98 -14.28 12.46
N GLY A 30 -5.20 -14.98 11.63
CA GLY A 30 -5.14 -14.67 10.19
C GLY A 30 -4.36 -13.37 9.89
N THR A 31 -3.60 -12.89 10.87
CA THR A 31 -2.66 -11.76 10.73
C THR A 31 -1.25 -12.29 10.48
N SER A 32 -0.33 -11.40 10.08
CA SER A 32 1.09 -11.74 9.92
C SER A 32 1.94 -10.76 10.73
N TRP A 33 3.00 -11.28 11.36
CA TRP A 33 3.99 -10.48 12.06
C TRP A 33 5.22 -10.30 11.19
N ILE A 34 5.76 -9.09 11.16
CA ILE A 34 7.05 -8.83 10.54
C ILE A 34 8.15 -9.48 11.36
N THR A 35 9.07 -10.19 10.70
CA THR A 35 10.25 -10.74 11.36
C THR A 35 11.33 -9.65 11.49
N GLY A 36 12.40 -9.91 12.24
CA GLY A 36 13.55 -8.99 12.27
C GLY A 36 14.20 -8.79 10.89
N GLU A 37 14.18 -9.80 10.03
CA GLU A 37 14.66 -9.68 8.64
C GLU A 37 13.70 -8.84 7.78
N GLY A 38 12.39 -9.02 7.98
CA GLY A 38 11.37 -8.18 7.35
C GLY A 38 11.47 -6.73 7.80
N GLU A 39 11.79 -6.48 9.08
CA GLU A 39 12.00 -5.13 9.60
C GLU A 39 13.26 -4.50 9.00
N GLY A 40 14.37 -5.24 8.91
CA GLY A 40 15.58 -4.81 8.23
C GLY A 40 15.34 -4.46 6.76
N ALA A 41 14.58 -5.29 6.04
CA ALA A 41 14.17 -5.02 4.66
C ALA A 41 13.27 -3.78 4.56
N SER A 42 12.29 -3.63 5.47
CA SER A 42 11.41 -2.46 5.54
C SER A 42 12.20 -1.17 5.75
N LEU A 43 13.21 -1.18 6.63
CA LEU A 43 14.08 -0.04 6.88
C LEU A 43 14.97 0.29 5.67
N ALA A 44 15.53 -0.72 5.01
CA ALA A 44 16.30 -0.53 3.77
C ALA A 44 15.45 0.09 2.65
N LEU A 45 14.21 -0.38 2.51
CA LEU A 45 13.21 0.19 1.59
C LEU A 45 12.83 1.63 1.97
N LYS A 46 12.54 1.87 3.25
CA LYS A 46 12.20 3.22 3.77
C LYS A 46 13.35 4.22 3.60
N GLY A 47 14.60 3.78 3.64
CA GLY A 47 15.76 4.64 3.37
C GLY A 47 15.75 5.22 1.95
N ASN A 48 15.34 4.41 0.97
CA ASN A 48 15.28 4.81 -0.44
C ASN A 48 13.90 5.34 -0.88
N ALA A 49 12.84 5.04 -0.12
CA ALA A 49 11.46 5.38 -0.45
C ALA A 49 11.22 6.88 -0.68
N PRO A 50 11.81 7.83 0.07
CA PRO A 50 11.62 9.26 -0.20
C PRO A 50 12.11 9.67 -1.59
N ALA A 51 13.30 9.20 -2.00
CA ALA A 51 13.86 9.50 -3.31
C ALA A 51 13.07 8.84 -4.44
N LEU A 52 12.69 7.56 -4.25
CA LEU A 52 11.81 6.81 -5.15
C LEU A 52 10.44 7.46 -5.32
N ARG A 53 9.88 8.06 -4.26
CA ARG A 53 8.60 8.79 -4.30
C ARG A 53 8.72 10.21 -4.84
N ALA A 54 9.89 10.83 -4.72
CA ALA A 54 10.15 12.18 -5.22
C ALA A 54 10.18 12.20 -6.76
N ALA A 55 10.73 11.17 -7.40
CA ALA A 55 10.81 11.12 -8.87
C ALA A 55 9.43 11.15 -9.56
N PRO A 56 8.42 10.35 -9.16
CA PRO A 56 7.06 10.47 -9.68
C PRO A 56 6.36 11.79 -9.34
N ARG A 57 6.81 12.48 -8.29
CA ARG A 57 6.24 13.75 -7.82
C ARG A 57 6.87 14.98 -8.49
N ALA A 58 7.93 14.80 -9.27
CA ALA A 58 8.62 15.90 -9.93
C ALA A 58 7.65 16.71 -10.81
N GLY A 59 7.60 18.03 -10.60
CA GLY A 59 6.72 18.94 -11.33
C GLY A 59 5.28 19.02 -10.80
N ILE A 60 4.93 18.29 -9.73
CA ILE A 60 3.64 18.40 -9.06
C ILE A 60 3.77 19.35 -7.86
N SER A 61 2.94 20.38 -7.82
CA SER A 61 2.91 21.30 -6.68
C SER A 61 2.44 20.58 -5.40
N GLU A 62 2.81 21.11 -4.23
CA GLU A 62 2.29 20.58 -2.96
C GLU A 62 0.76 20.64 -2.92
N GLU A 63 0.18 21.73 -3.41
CA GLU A 63 -1.26 21.95 -3.44
C GLU A 63 -1.99 20.93 -4.33
N ASP A 64 -1.49 20.70 -5.54
CA ASP A 64 -2.06 19.72 -6.48
C ASP A 64 -1.95 18.31 -5.91
N TYR A 65 -0.82 17.98 -5.29
CA TYR A 65 -0.62 16.68 -4.66
C TYR A 65 -1.60 16.46 -3.49
N VAL A 66 -1.72 17.43 -2.58
CA VAL A 66 -2.64 17.35 -1.44
C VAL A 66 -4.08 17.22 -1.93
N THR A 67 -4.46 18.01 -2.93
CA THR A 67 -5.79 17.94 -3.55
C THR A 67 -6.05 16.58 -4.16
N THR A 68 -5.10 16.04 -4.92
CA THR A 68 -5.17 14.72 -5.53
C THR A 68 -5.35 13.62 -4.48
N VAL A 69 -4.54 13.64 -3.42
CA VAL A 69 -4.63 12.66 -2.32
C VAL A 69 -5.99 12.74 -1.61
N LYS A 70 -6.53 13.95 -1.38
CA LYS A 70 -7.87 14.12 -0.79
C LYS A 70 -8.97 13.51 -1.66
N VAL A 71 -8.92 13.74 -2.97
CA VAL A 71 -9.87 13.18 -3.94
C VAL A 71 -9.78 11.66 -3.98
N LEU A 72 -8.58 11.10 -4.10
CA LEU A 72 -8.36 9.64 -4.10
C LEU A 72 -8.88 8.98 -2.82
N ARG A 73 -8.60 9.57 -1.64
CA ARG A 73 -9.17 9.06 -0.37
C ARG A 73 -10.69 9.11 -0.34
N ARG A 74 -11.31 10.10 -0.99
CA ARG A 74 -12.78 10.15 -1.11
C ARG A 74 -13.29 9.06 -2.06
N PHE A 75 -12.60 8.82 -3.17
CA PHE A 75 -12.95 7.74 -4.09
C PHE A 75 -12.91 6.37 -3.41
N VAL A 76 -11.84 6.05 -2.69
CA VAL A 76 -11.73 4.77 -1.95
C VAL A 76 -12.86 4.62 -0.94
N ARG A 77 -13.18 5.67 -0.17
CA ARG A 77 -14.31 5.63 0.79
C ARG A 77 -15.64 5.43 0.09
N ASN A 78 -15.87 6.07 -1.06
CA ASN A 78 -17.10 5.90 -1.83
C ASN A 78 -17.22 4.49 -2.42
N ALA A 79 -16.10 3.84 -2.72
CA ALA A 79 -16.04 2.43 -3.15
C ALA A 79 -16.18 1.43 -1.98
N GLY A 80 -16.34 1.90 -0.74
CA GLY A 80 -16.46 1.05 0.45
C GLY A 80 -15.12 0.63 1.07
N GLY A 81 -13.99 1.13 0.55
CA GLY A 81 -12.67 0.89 1.12
C GLY A 81 -12.41 1.71 2.38
N THR A 82 -11.57 1.18 3.26
CA THR A 82 -11.07 1.89 4.45
C THR A 82 -9.62 2.33 4.23
N ILE A 83 -9.32 3.57 4.57
CA ILE A 83 -7.94 4.09 4.60
C ILE A 83 -7.67 4.52 6.02
N THR A 84 -6.78 3.78 6.71
CA THR A 84 -6.22 4.19 7.98
C THR A 84 -5.16 5.28 7.77
N PRO A 85 -5.05 6.26 8.69
CA PRO A 85 -4.12 7.39 8.59
C PRO A 85 -2.65 6.98 8.67
#